data_AF-A0A7X9BEY1-F1
#
_entry.id   AF-A0A7X9BEY1-F1
#
_cell.length_a   1.000
_cell.length_b   1.000
_cell.length_c   1.000
_cell.angle_alpha   90.00
_cell.angle_beta   90.00
_cell.angle_gamma   90.00
#
_symmetry.space_group_name_H-M   'P 1'
#
loop_
_entity.id
_entity.type
_entity.pdbx_description
1 polymer ?
#
loop_
_entity_poly.entity_id
_entity_poly.type
_entity_poly.pdbx_seq_one_letter_code
_entity_poly.pdbx_strand_id
1 'polypeptide(L)' 'CKVIVVTGADGKEQSKMWVRTDYGIPIRIESVDPSEEKTIMEFKNLKIGKQPADTFQLPAGVEIIDASDLFNNLPR' A
#
# COMPACT_ATOMS: atom_id res chain seq x y z
N CYS A 1 -5.87 18.64 1.74
CA CYS A 1 -5.08 17.44 2.10
C CYS A 1 -4.08 17.81 3.18
N LYS A 2 -3.77 16.89 4.09
CA LYS A 2 -2.62 17.01 5.00
C LYS A 2 -1.45 16.23 4.41
N VAL A 3 -0.24 16.77 4.51
CA VAL A 3 0.97 16.06 4.09
C VAL A 3 1.60 15.45 5.33
N ILE A 4 1.80 14.14 5.30
CA ILE A 4 2.47 13.39 6.37
C ILE A 4 3.80 12.91 5.80
N VAL A 5 4.87 13.12 6.56
CA VAL A 5 6.18 12.54 6.25
C VAL A 5 6.44 11.47 7.30
N VAL A 6 6.71 10.26 6.84
CA VAL A 6 7.14 9.13 7.65
C VAL A 6 8.59 8.88 7.31
N THR A 7 9.42 8.87 8.34
CA THR A 7 10.85 8.57 8.23
C THR A 7 11.11 7.26 8.95
N GLY A 8 11.82 6.34 8.31
CA GLY A 8 12.26 5.08 8.92
C GLY A 8 13.13 5.33 10.15
N ALA A 9 13.23 4.34 11.04
CA ALA A 9 13.95 4.49 12.30
C ALA A 9 15.44 4.86 12.13
N ASP A 10 16.04 4.49 11.00
CA ASP A 10 17.43 4.78 10.63
C ASP A 10 17.59 6.07 9.80
N GLY A 11 16.50 6.77 9.49
CA GLY A 11 16.49 8.00 8.70
C GLY A 11 16.62 7.80 7.19
N LYS A 12 16.85 6.58 6.70
CA LYS A 12 17.19 6.32 5.30
C LYS A 12 15.97 6.21 4.41
N GLU A 13 14.92 5.59 4.92
CA GLU A 13 13.64 5.50 4.21
C GLU A 13 12.79 6.73 4.52
N GLN A 14 12.31 7.40 3.49
CA GLN A 14 11.35 8.49 3.62
C GLN A 14 10.14 8.25 2.73
N SER A 15 8.95 8.35 3.33
CA SER A 15 7.68 8.33 2.62
C SER A 15 6.91 9.61 2.90
N LYS A 16 6.44 10.28 1.85
CA LYS A 16 5.53 11.42 1.93
C LYS A 16 4.16 11.00 1.42
N MET A 17 3.14 11.23 2.24
CA MET A 17 1.75 10.91 1.93
C MET A 17 0.89 12.17 1.93
N TRP A 18 0.05 12.31 0.91
CA TRP A 18 -0.99 13.32 0.87
C TRP A 18 -2.29 12.66 1.31
N VAL A 19 -2.74 12.97 2.52
CA VAL A 19 -3.91 12.37 3.14
C VAL A 19 -5.13 13.28 2.98
N ARG A 20 -6.23 12.70 2.50
CA ARG A 20 -7.53 13.36 2.41
C ARG A 20 -8.12 13.48 3.83
N THR A 21 -8.50 14.69 4.23
CA THR A 21 -8.86 14.97 5.64
C THR A 21 -10.25 14.50 6.05
N ASP A 22 -11.11 14.23 5.09
CA ASP A 22 -12.49 13.77 5.28
C ASP A 22 -12.59 12.25 5.46
N TYR A 23 -11.72 11.47 4.81
CA TYR A 23 -11.73 10.00 4.87
C TYR A 23 -10.45 9.37 5.44
N GLY A 24 -9.41 10.16 5.72
CA GLY A 24 -8.17 9.68 6.34
C GLY A 24 -7.29 8.80 5.44
N ILE A 25 -7.54 8.79 4.13
CA ILE A 25 -6.86 7.93 3.15
C ILE A 25 -5.79 8.69 2.36
N PRO A 26 -4.68 8.04 1.97
CA PRO A 26 -3.68 8.64 1.08
C PRO A 26 -4.23 8.72 -0.36
N ILE A 27 -4.06 9.88 -1.00
CA ILE A 27 -4.36 10.09 -2.43
C ILE A 27 -3.10 10.16 -3.28
N ARG A 28 -1.94 10.35 -2.65
CA ARG A 28 -0.61 10.31 -3.26
C ARG A 28 0.37 9.79 -2.23
N ILE A 29 1.29 8.94 -2.67
CA ILE A 29 2.43 8.46 -1.89
C ILE A 29 3.68 8.69 -2.73
N GLU A 30 4.69 9.31 -2.14
CA GLU A 30 6.05 9.36 -2.68
C GLU A 30 6.95 8.64 -1.70
N SER A 31 7.66 7.61 -2.17
CA SER A 31 8.67 6.90 -1.38
C SER A 31 10.03 7.01 -2.06
N VAL A 32 11.07 7.12 -1.25
CA VAL A 32 12.46 7.01 -1.67
C VAL A 32 13.04 5.80 -0.95
N ASP A 33 13.57 4.86 -1.72
CA ASP A 33 14.20 3.66 -1.17
C ASP A 33 15.68 3.92 -0.79
N PRO A 34 16.37 2.97 -0.13
CA PRO A 34 17.77 3.15 0.25
C PRO A 34 18.76 3.32 -0.92
N SER A 35 18.36 2.96 -2.15
CA SER A 35 19.11 3.21 -3.39
C SER A 35 18.84 4.61 -3.98
N GLU A 36 18.09 5.45 -3.27
CA GLU A 36 17.63 6.77 -3.69
C GLU A 36 16.64 6.74 -4.87
N GLU A 37 16.07 5.58 -5.21
CA GLU A 37 15.06 5.50 -6.26
C GLU A 37 13.71 6.00 -5.75
N LYS A 38 13.13 6.93 -6.51
CA LYS A 38 11.85 7.56 -6.17
C LYS A 38 10.69 6.86 -6.86
N THR A 39 9.76 6.33 -6.06
CA THR A 39 8.48 5.80 -6.54
C THR A 39 7.35 6.76 -6.18
N ILE A 40 6.45 7.03 -7.12
CA ILE A 40 5.26 7.87 -6.93
C ILE A 40 4.01 7.06 -7.28
N MET A 41 3.10 6.92 -6.32
CA MET A 41 1.80 6.30 -6.51
C MET A 41 0.68 7.33 -6.30
N GLU A 42 -0.24 7.43 -7.25
CA GLU A 42 -1.38 8.36 -7.20
C GLU A 42 -2.70 7.60 -7.34
N PHE A 43 -3.64 7.85 -6.43
CA PHE A 43 -4.99 7.28 -6.49
C PHE A 43 -5.94 8.29 -7.15
N LYS A 44 -6.44 7.94 -8.34
CA LYS A 44 -7.36 8.78 -9.14
C LYS A 44 -8.75 8.16 -9.20
N ASN A 45 -9.76 9.00 -9.42
CA ASN A 45 -11.15 8.58 -9.64
C ASN A 45 -11.75 7.75 -8.48
N LEU A 46 -11.40 8.11 -7.24
CA LEU A 46 -11.83 7.37 -6.08
C LEU A 46 -13.35 7.47 -5.85
N LYS A 47 -14.00 6.32 -5.72
CA LYS A 47 -15.40 6.20 -5.32
C LYS A 47 -15.48 5.74 -3.88
N ILE A 48 -16.08 6.56 -3.02
CA ILE A 48 -16.26 6.24 -1.61
C ILE A 48 -17.59 5.53 -1.39
N GLY A 49 -17.57 4.40 -0.68
CA GLY A 49 -18.76 3.66 -0.32
C GLY A 49 -18.50 2.17 -0.16
N LYS A 50 -19.55 1.44 0.22
CA LYS A 50 -19.50 -0.03 0.34
C LYS A 50 -19.20 -0.64 -1.03
N GLN A 51 -18.29 -1.61 -1.06
CA GLN A 51 -18.03 -2.43 -2.24
C GLN A 51 -18.80 -3.76 -2.12
N PRO A 52 -19.29 -4.31 -3.25
CA PRO A 52 -19.84 -5.66 -3.30
C PRO A 52 -18.86 -6.72 -2.77
N ALA A 53 -19.37 -7.76 -2.10
CA ALA A 53 -18.52 -8.80 -1.51
C ALA A 53 -17.81 -9.66 -2.56
N ASP A 54 -18.41 -9.82 -3.73
CA ASP A 54 -17.85 -10.54 -4.88
C ASP A 54 -16.64 -9.83 -5.51
N THR A 55 -16.42 -8.54 -5.23
CA THR A 55 -15.24 -7.77 -5.69
C THR A 55 -13.92 -8.40 -5.22
N PHE A 56 -13.96 -9.13 -4.10
CA PHE A 56 -12.79 -9.75 -3.50
C PHE A 56 -12.66 -11.25 -3.82
N GLN A 57 -13.50 -11.79 -4.70
CA GLN A 57 -13.41 -13.19 -5.13
C GLN A 57 -12.31 -13.38 -6.17
N LEU A 58 -11.61 -14.51 -6.10
CA LEU A 58 -10.63 -14.89 -7.11
C LEU A 58 -11.36 -15.22 -8.43
N PRO A 59 -10.86 -14.73 -9.59
CA PRO A 59 -11.37 -15.15 -10.88
C PRO A 59 -11.25 -16.67 -11.10
N ALA A 60 -12.11 -17.22 -11.96
CA ALA A 60 -12.03 -18.62 -12.35
C ALA A 60 -10.69 -18.92 -13.04
N GLY A 61 -10.09 -20.07 -12.74
CA GLY A 61 -8.84 -20.52 -13.38
C GLY A 61 -7.56 -19.93 -12.79
N VAL A 62 -7.64 -19.11 -11.74
CA VAL A 62 -6.45 -18.68 -10.98
C VAL A 62 -5.89 -19.86 -10.20
N GLU A 63 -4.60 -20.09 -10.34
CA GLU A 63 -3.86 -21.06 -9.52
C GLU A 63 -3.77 -20.56 -8.07
N ILE A 64 -4.18 -21.41 -7.13
CA ILE A 64 -4.12 -21.12 -5.70
C ILE A 64 -2.95 -21.89 -5.12
N ILE A 65 -1.96 -21.16 -4.59
CA ILE A 65 -0.84 -21.72 -3.85
C ILE A 65 -1.07 -21.43 -2.38
N ASP A 66 -1.20 -22.47 -1.56
CA ASP A 66 -1.27 -22.32 -0.11
C ASP A 66 0.13 -21.98 0.43
N ALA A 67 0.30 -20.73 0.83
CA ALA A 67 1.57 -20.22 1.37
C ALA A 67 1.71 -20.45 2.89
N SER A 68 0.77 -21.12 3.55
CA SER A 68 0.82 -21.35 5.01
C SER A 68 2.13 -22.04 5.43
N ASP A 69 2.64 -22.96 4.62
CA ASP A 69 3.91 -23.64 4.84
C ASP A 69 5.15 -22.82 4.45
N LEU A 70 4.99 -21.77 3.63
CA LEU A 70 6.08 -20.87 3.26
C LEU A 70 6.48 -19.98 4.45
N PHE A 71 5.51 -19.54 5.24
CA PHE A 71 5.75 -18.73 6.45
C PHE A 71 6.42 -19.53 7.58
N ASN A 72 6.27 -20.87 7.59
CA ASN A 72 6.96 -21.74 8.55
C ASN A 72 8.49 -21.76 8.37
N ASN A 73 8.99 -21.33 7.21
CA ASN A 73 10.41 -21.34 6.87
C ASN A 73 11.07 -19.94 6.85
N LEU A 74 10.35 -18.88 7.26
CA LEU A 74 10.95 -17.56 7.41
C LEU A 74 11.83 -17.53 8.68
N PRO A 75 13.08 -17.03 8.61
CA PRO A 75 13.90 -16.82 9.80
C PRO A 75 13.18 -15.87 10.76
N ARG A 76 13.15 -16.24 12.04
CA ARG A 76 12.59 -15.41 13.12
C ARG A 76 13.50 -14.25 13.48
#